data_AF-A0A2N9WSZ6-F1
#
_entry.id   AF-A0A2N9WSZ6-F1
#
_cell.length_a   1.000
_cell.length_b   1.000
_cell.length_c   1.000
_cell.angle_alpha   90.00
_cell.angle_beta   90.00
_cell.angle_gamma   90.00
#
_symmetry.space_group_name_H-M   'P 1'
#
loop_
_entity.id
_entity.type
_entity.pdbx_description
1 polymer ?
#
loop_
_entity_poly.entity_id
_entity_poly.type
_entity_poly.pdbx_seq_one_letter_code
_entity_poly.pdbx_strand_id
1 'polypeptide(L)'
;MISLQHSLVFYDIKSINGYSPVGSKRLEQVLPVNQTAHGIFVPRQTLKNILQTTGRLPVCQAVLMQISTIIVNKADYAAFSRQFQQCGYIEVQPAGSRNDLYVSLPLDQTKDWDTNSPFVFPDLAGIKHLKHDNNTDLVRIPEHNDTTILIFPRLWWYGYSADINGYSLPVVADNSGSLVQVSVPPHLHGMLTLSYFPVTWRYLWFLPMLALIGLMTLLFNNRRQNKLV
;
A
#
# COMPACT_ATOMS: atom_id res chain seq x y z
N MET A 1 15.01 10.44 -12.73
CA MET A 1 13.55 10.39 -12.47
C MET A 1 13.28 9.07 -11.78
N ILE A 2 12.69 9.07 -10.58
CA ILE A 2 12.31 7.81 -9.93
C ILE A 2 10.90 7.48 -10.35
N SER A 3 10.76 6.41 -11.15
CA SER A 3 9.48 5.76 -11.36
C SER A 3 9.47 4.51 -10.48
N LEU A 4 8.50 4.45 -9.58
CA LEU A 4 8.16 3.28 -8.75
C LEU A 4 6.83 2.73 -9.28
N GLN A 5 6.30 1.58 -8.87
CA GLN A 5 4.96 1.13 -9.32
C GLN A 5 3.91 1.06 -8.18
N HIS A 6 2.79 1.83 -8.25
CA HIS A 6 1.61 2.03 -7.33
C HIS A 6 0.92 3.46 -7.25
N SER A 7 -0.22 3.65 -7.92
CA SER A 7 -1.19 4.69 -7.51
C SER A 7 -2.17 4.07 -6.50
N LEU A 8 -2.34 4.69 -5.34
CA LEU A 8 -2.83 3.99 -4.16
C LEU A 8 -4.28 4.29 -3.75
N VAL A 9 -5.11 4.69 -4.71
CA VAL A 9 -6.50 5.04 -4.45
C VAL A 9 -7.34 4.60 -5.67
N PHE A 10 -8.03 3.45 -5.54
CA PHE A 10 -9.14 2.93 -6.36
C PHE A 10 -8.94 1.99 -7.55
N TYR A 11 -7.76 1.79 -8.14
CA TYR A 11 -7.64 0.88 -9.28
C TYR A 11 -6.33 0.10 -9.24
N ASP A 12 -6.42 -1.21 -9.50
CA ASP A 12 -5.37 -2.23 -9.61
C ASP A 12 -4.36 -1.90 -10.75
N ILE A 13 -3.72 -0.73 -10.67
CA ILE A 13 -2.81 -0.19 -11.67
C ILE A 13 -1.38 -0.32 -11.13
N LYS A 14 -0.61 -1.17 -11.81
CA LYS A 14 0.78 -1.49 -11.53
C LYS A 14 1.75 -0.36 -11.96
N SER A 15 1.54 0.93 -11.60
CA SER A 15 2.54 2.01 -11.85
C SER A 15 2.45 3.30 -10.96
N ILE A 16 3.59 3.87 -10.51
CA ILE A 16 3.82 5.21 -9.90
C ILE A 16 4.75 5.96 -10.86
N ASN A 17 4.17 6.74 -11.75
CA ASN A 17 4.96 7.81 -12.34
C ASN A 17 5.39 8.75 -11.21
N GLY A 18 6.49 9.51 -11.34
CA GLY A 18 7.01 10.43 -10.32
C GLY A 18 6.10 11.64 -10.03
N TYR A 19 4.80 11.42 -10.05
CA TYR A 19 3.67 12.33 -9.91
C TYR A 19 2.68 11.63 -8.97
N SER A 20 2.58 12.10 -7.73
CA SER A 20 1.53 11.63 -6.83
C SER A 20 1.06 12.80 -5.98
N PRO A 21 -0.21 13.23 -6.08
CA PRO A 21 -0.83 14.02 -5.02
C PRO A 21 -1.08 13.05 -3.86
N VAL A 22 -0.05 12.80 -3.05
CA VAL A 22 -0.10 11.74 -2.05
C VAL A 22 -1.11 12.10 -0.95
N GLY A 23 -2.32 11.55 -1.02
CA GLY A 23 -3.37 11.76 -0.01
C GLY A 23 -3.09 11.09 1.36
N SER A 24 -1.96 10.39 1.51
CA SER A 24 -1.57 9.68 2.73
C SER A 24 -0.25 10.23 3.29
N LYS A 25 -0.33 10.95 4.42
CA LYS A 25 0.85 11.44 5.16
C LYS A 25 1.84 10.33 5.52
N ARG A 26 1.37 9.09 5.69
CA ARG A 26 2.23 7.94 5.99
C ARG A 26 2.98 7.45 4.76
N LEU A 27 2.35 7.48 3.58
CA LEU A 27 3.05 7.16 2.33
C LEU A 27 4.07 8.25 1.97
N GLU A 28 3.78 9.52 2.22
CA GLU A 28 4.74 10.63 2.01
C GLU A 28 6.02 10.48 2.84
N GLN A 29 5.97 9.81 3.99
CA GLN A 29 7.16 9.52 4.78
C GLN A 29 8.10 8.54 4.07
N VAL A 30 7.57 7.62 3.26
CA VAL A 30 8.34 6.64 2.48
C VAL A 30 8.69 7.20 1.10
N LEU A 31 7.72 7.83 0.43
CA LEU A 31 7.84 8.42 -0.91
C LEU A 31 7.64 9.94 -0.85
N PRO A 32 8.64 10.70 -0.33
CA PRO A 32 8.49 12.13 -0.14
C PRO A 32 8.37 12.86 -1.47
N VAL A 33 7.39 13.74 -1.56
CA VAL A 33 7.15 14.62 -2.71
C VAL A 33 7.52 16.05 -2.39
N ASN A 34 8.02 16.79 -3.38
CA ASN A 34 8.13 18.23 -3.31
C ASN A 34 6.74 18.85 -3.26
N GLN A 35 6.60 19.98 -2.56
CA GLN A 35 5.34 20.75 -2.44
C GLN A 35 4.95 21.49 -3.74
N THR A 36 5.26 20.93 -4.89
CA THR A 36 4.81 21.45 -6.18
C THR A 36 3.42 20.90 -6.49
N ALA A 37 2.66 21.61 -7.33
CA ALA A 37 1.33 21.15 -7.79
C ALA A 37 1.35 19.76 -8.45
N HIS A 38 2.53 19.29 -8.85
CA HIS A 38 2.76 18.02 -9.52
C HIS A 38 3.26 16.90 -8.60
N GLY A 39 3.54 17.18 -7.31
CA GLY A 39 3.91 16.16 -6.33
C GLY A 39 5.10 15.29 -6.77
N ILE A 40 6.20 15.94 -7.16
CA ILE A 40 7.38 15.23 -7.72
C ILE A 40 8.20 14.61 -6.58
N PHE A 41 8.51 13.31 -6.66
CA PHE A 41 9.34 12.65 -5.66
C PHE A 41 10.70 13.30 -5.48
N VAL A 42 11.17 13.38 -4.23
CA VAL A 42 12.53 13.77 -3.87
C VAL A 42 13.44 12.56 -4.07
N PRO A 43 14.24 12.49 -5.15
CA PRO A 43 14.77 11.20 -5.61
C PRO A 43 15.68 10.53 -4.58
N ARG A 44 16.69 11.25 -4.09
CA ARG A 44 17.66 10.69 -3.13
C ARG A 44 17.04 10.33 -1.78
N GLN A 45 16.07 11.11 -1.32
CA GLN A 45 15.37 10.79 -0.06
C GLN A 45 14.46 9.57 -0.24
N THR A 46 13.77 9.49 -1.38
CA THR A 46 12.97 8.32 -1.74
C THR A 46 13.84 7.06 -1.77
N LEU A 47 15.01 7.09 -2.44
CA LEU A 47 15.94 5.96 -2.46
C LEU A 47 16.41 5.56 -1.06
N LYS A 48 16.76 6.52 -0.20
CA LYS A 48 17.10 6.24 1.20
C LYS A 48 15.98 5.50 1.93
N ASN A 49 14.73 5.93 1.72
CA ASN A 49 13.58 5.40 2.43
C ASN A 49 13.11 4.04 1.92
N ILE A 50 13.20 3.78 0.61
CA ILE A 50 12.72 2.52 0.03
C ILE A 50 13.79 1.42 0.02
N LEU A 51 15.08 1.79 -0.02
CA LEU A 51 16.19 0.84 0.00
C LEU A 51 16.73 0.55 1.41
N GLN A 52 16.02 0.98 2.45
CA GLN A 52 16.33 0.60 3.83
C GLN A 52 15.62 -0.71 4.19
N THR A 53 16.28 -1.54 4.98
CA THR A 53 15.67 -2.70 5.65
C THR A 53 14.73 -2.23 6.75
N THR A 54 13.52 -2.77 6.82
CA THR A 54 12.51 -2.40 7.82
C THR A 54 12.83 -2.98 9.20
N GLY A 55 13.73 -2.31 9.93
CA GLY A 55 14.02 -2.62 11.33
C GLY A 55 14.43 -4.09 11.55
N ARG A 56 13.58 -4.86 12.23
CA ARG A 56 13.82 -6.28 12.59
C ARG A 56 13.59 -7.27 11.44
N LEU A 57 13.08 -6.83 10.30
CA LEU A 57 12.78 -7.69 9.15
C LEU A 57 13.87 -7.54 8.08
N PRO A 58 14.43 -8.64 7.55
CA PRO A 58 15.54 -8.60 6.60
C PRO A 58 15.09 -8.29 5.16
N VAL A 59 14.07 -7.44 4.99
CA VAL A 59 13.47 -7.11 3.70
C VAL A 59 13.44 -5.60 3.53
N CYS A 60 13.81 -5.12 2.35
CA CYS A 60 13.76 -3.69 2.06
C CYS A 60 12.33 -3.20 1.86
N GLN A 61 12.07 -1.95 2.22
CA GLN A 61 10.74 -1.35 2.08
C GLN A 61 10.21 -1.43 0.63
N ALA A 62 11.06 -1.21 -0.38
CA ALA A 62 10.68 -1.31 -1.79
C ALA A 62 10.15 -2.71 -2.16
N VAL A 63 10.75 -3.75 -1.56
CA VAL A 63 10.35 -5.15 -1.77
C VAL A 63 9.01 -5.43 -1.08
N LEU A 64 8.81 -4.96 0.16
CA LEU A 64 7.52 -5.07 0.86
C LEU A 64 6.38 -4.38 0.10
N MET A 65 6.68 -3.29 -0.60
CA MET A 65 5.76 -2.56 -1.47
C MET A 65 5.58 -3.21 -2.86
N GLN A 66 6.21 -4.36 -3.10
CA GLN A 66 6.23 -5.09 -4.37
C GLN A 66 6.68 -4.24 -5.58
N ILE A 67 7.71 -3.42 -5.39
CA ILE A 67 8.31 -2.63 -6.47
C ILE A 67 9.37 -3.47 -7.18
N SER A 68 9.05 -4.03 -8.34
CA SER A 68 9.98 -4.93 -9.04
C SER A 68 11.10 -4.19 -9.79
N THR A 69 10.82 -2.98 -10.26
CA THR A 69 11.74 -2.18 -11.06
C THR A 69 11.74 -0.73 -10.60
N ILE A 70 12.93 -0.15 -10.49
CA ILE A 70 13.16 1.25 -10.14
C ILE A 70 13.88 1.90 -11.31
N ILE A 71 13.26 2.92 -11.90
CA ILE A 71 13.96 3.79 -12.86
C ILE A 71 14.76 4.80 -12.06
N VAL A 72 16.04 4.97 -12.33
CA VAL A 72 16.91 5.89 -11.58
C VAL A 72 17.99 6.48 -12.47
N ASN A 73 18.42 7.71 -12.19
CA ASN A 73 19.54 8.30 -12.92
C ASN A 73 20.85 7.59 -12.57
N LYS A 74 21.76 7.45 -13.54
CA LYS A 74 23.09 6.84 -13.36
C LYS A 74 23.87 7.38 -12.14
N ALA A 75 23.82 8.69 -11.90
CA ALA A 75 24.53 9.30 -10.77
C ALA A 75 23.95 8.86 -9.41
N ASP A 76 22.62 8.78 -9.30
CA ASP A 76 21.96 8.32 -8.08
C ASP A 76 22.10 6.80 -7.92
N TYR A 77 22.05 6.02 -9.01
CA TYR A 77 22.38 4.59 -8.95
C TYR A 77 23.78 4.35 -8.39
N ALA A 78 24.79 5.08 -8.89
CA ALA A 78 26.16 4.96 -8.40
C ALA A 78 26.25 5.23 -6.89
N ALA A 79 25.54 6.27 -6.41
CA ALA A 79 25.52 6.65 -4.99
C ALA A 79 24.80 5.63 -4.07
N PHE A 80 23.85 4.86 -4.61
CA PHE A 80 23.03 3.90 -3.86
C PHE A 80 23.26 2.43 -4.28
N SER A 81 24.29 2.16 -5.07
CA SER A 81 24.55 0.86 -5.71
C SER A 81 24.60 -0.29 -4.70
N ARG A 82 25.27 -0.07 -3.56
CA ARG A 82 25.34 -1.05 -2.47
C ARG A 82 23.96 -1.36 -1.89
N GLN A 83 23.14 -0.33 -1.66
CA GLN A 83 21.80 -0.49 -1.10
C GLN A 83 20.88 -1.22 -2.07
N PHE A 84 20.96 -0.91 -3.38
CA PHE A 84 20.25 -1.68 -4.41
C PHE A 84 20.61 -3.17 -4.36
N GLN A 85 21.91 -3.50 -4.33
CA GLN A 85 22.37 -4.88 -4.25
C GLN A 85 21.92 -5.57 -2.95
N GLN A 86 21.99 -4.89 -1.82
CA GLN A 86 21.51 -5.41 -0.52
C GLN A 86 20.01 -5.70 -0.53
N CYS A 87 19.23 -4.95 -1.31
CA CYS A 87 17.80 -5.16 -1.49
C CYS A 87 17.45 -6.13 -2.63
N GLY A 88 18.44 -6.75 -3.28
CA GLY A 88 18.25 -7.74 -4.35
C GLY A 88 18.11 -7.16 -5.77
N TYR A 89 18.17 -5.83 -5.95
CA TYR A 89 18.06 -5.18 -7.25
C TYR A 89 19.38 -5.28 -8.01
N ILE A 90 19.57 -6.37 -8.76
CA ILE A 90 20.82 -6.71 -9.44
C ILE A 90 20.75 -6.61 -10.96
N GLU A 91 19.55 -6.60 -11.55
CA GLU A 91 19.38 -6.48 -12.99
C GLU A 91 19.41 -5.01 -13.41
N VAL A 92 20.46 -4.59 -14.11
CA VAL A 92 20.66 -3.18 -14.49
C VAL A 92 20.71 -3.03 -15.99
N GLN A 93 19.81 -2.23 -16.54
CA GLN A 93 19.69 -2.01 -17.99
C GLN A 93 19.56 -0.51 -18.32
N PRO A 94 20.10 -0.04 -19.46
CA PRO A 94 19.89 1.35 -19.89
C PRO A 94 18.41 1.64 -20.19
N ALA A 95 17.88 2.77 -19.69
CA ALA A 95 16.46 3.09 -19.83
C ALA A 95 16.07 3.89 -21.08
N GLY A 96 16.88 3.85 -22.15
CA GLY A 96 16.66 4.59 -23.41
C GLY A 96 16.85 6.11 -23.32
N SER A 97 16.61 6.73 -22.17
CA SER A 97 17.02 8.10 -21.85
C SER A 97 18.53 8.15 -21.59
N ARG A 98 19.23 9.22 -22.02
CA ARG A 98 20.71 9.26 -22.03
C ARG A 98 21.36 8.98 -20.66
N ASN A 99 20.64 9.20 -19.55
CA ASN A 99 21.18 9.09 -18.19
C ASN A 99 20.36 8.27 -17.20
N ASP A 100 19.31 7.55 -17.60
CA ASP A 100 18.54 6.71 -16.68
C ASP A 100 18.85 5.21 -16.87
N LEU A 101 18.65 4.45 -15.79
CA LEU A 101 18.80 3.01 -15.69
C LEU A 101 17.49 2.40 -15.18
N TYR A 102 17.11 1.26 -15.74
CA TYR A 102 16.22 0.32 -15.10
C TYR A 102 17.04 -0.53 -14.13
N VAL A 103 16.65 -0.56 -12.87
CA VAL A 103 17.27 -1.40 -11.84
C VAL A 103 16.16 -2.29 -11.27
N SER A 104 16.27 -3.59 -11.50
CA SER A 104 15.18 -4.54 -11.28
C SER A 104 15.59 -5.69 -10.38
N LEU A 105 14.60 -6.24 -9.68
CA LEU A 105 14.70 -7.55 -9.05
C LEU A 105 14.65 -8.65 -10.11
N PRO A 106 15.32 -9.78 -9.90
CA PRO A 106 15.21 -10.94 -10.76
C PRO A 106 13.76 -11.41 -10.95
N LEU A 107 13.42 -11.86 -12.16
CA LEU A 107 12.05 -12.28 -12.50
C LEU A 107 11.55 -13.45 -11.66
N ASP A 108 12.43 -14.38 -11.30
CA ASP A 108 12.12 -15.54 -10.45
C ASP A 108 11.70 -15.14 -9.03
N GLN A 109 12.17 -13.99 -8.53
CA GLN A 109 11.80 -13.46 -7.22
C GLN A 109 10.48 -12.67 -7.23
N THR A 110 10.01 -12.26 -8.41
CA THR A 110 8.83 -11.39 -8.58
C THR A 110 7.67 -12.07 -9.31
N LYS A 111 7.85 -13.29 -9.80
CA LYS A 111 6.88 -14.04 -10.62
C LYS A 111 5.48 -14.18 -9.98
N ASP A 112 5.42 -14.28 -8.66
CA ASP A 112 4.16 -14.52 -7.91
C ASP A 112 3.58 -13.22 -7.31
N TRP A 113 4.17 -12.05 -7.61
CA TRP A 113 3.70 -10.76 -7.07
C TRP A 113 2.40 -10.28 -7.71
N ASP A 114 2.00 -10.85 -8.84
CA ASP A 114 0.68 -10.62 -9.43
C ASP A 114 -0.47 -11.07 -8.53
N THR A 115 -0.20 -11.97 -7.58
CA THR A 115 -1.16 -12.39 -6.58
C THR A 115 -1.31 -11.42 -5.41
N ASN A 116 -0.42 -10.42 -5.25
CA ASN A 116 -0.38 -9.53 -4.07
C ASN A 116 -0.32 -10.29 -2.72
N SER A 117 0.36 -11.43 -2.70
CA SER A 117 0.56 -12.23 -1.48
C SER A 117 1.27 -11.43 -0.39
N PRO A 118 0.88 -11.59 0.90
CA PRO A 118 1.59 -10.96 2.00
C PRO A 118 2.98 -11.56 2.21
N PHE A 119 3.91 -10.74 2.70
CA PHE A 119 5.18 -11.20 3.22
C PHE A 119 4.99 -11.77 4.63
N VAL A 120 5.59 -12.93 4.90
CA VAL A 120 5.41 -13.67 6.15
C VAL A 120 6.72 -13.74 6.93
N PHE A 121 6.66 -13.48 8.24
CA PHE A 121 7.79 -13.57 9.14
C PHE A 121 7.44 -14.26 10.47
N PRO A 122 8.15 -15.32 10.90
CA PRO A 122 9.16 -16.05 10.14
C PRO A 122 8.54 -16.72 8.91
N ASP A 123 9.38 -17.09 7.93
CA ASP A 123 8.91 -17.83 6.76
C ASP A 123 8.30 -19.17 7.21
N LEU A 124 6.99 -19.32 6.98
CA LEU A 124 6.21 -20.46 7.43
C LEU A 124 5.73 -21.23 6.21
N ALA A 125 6.33 -22.41 6.05
CA ALA A 125 5.95 -23.35 5.01
C ALA A 125 4.45 -23.67 5.10
N GLY A 126 3.75 -23.53 3.98
CA GLY A 126 2.33 -23.90 3.88
C GLY A 126 1.34 -22.75 4.07
N ILE A 127 1.79 -21.51 4.29
CA ILE A 127 0.91 -20.36 4.10
C ILE A 127 0.53 -20.28 2.62
N LYS A 128 -0.78 -20.18 2.37
CA LYS A 128 -1.32 -20.08 1.01
C LYS A 128 -2.21 -18.86 0.90
N HIS A 129 -1.86 -17.93 0.03
CA HIS A 129 -2.78 -16.89 -0.40
C HIS A 129 -3.79 -17.52 -1.35
N LEU A 130 -5.08 -17.42 -1.00
CA LEU A 130 -6.15 -18.10 -1.72
C LEU A 130 -6.93 -17.14 -2.62
N LYS A 131 -7.06 -15.89 -2.20
CA LYS A 131 -7.83 -14.89 -2.94
C LYS A 131 -7.33 -13.49 -2.64
N HIS A 132 -7.27 -12.69 -3.69
CA HIS A 132 -7.07 -11.26 -3.66
C HIS A 132 -8.23 -10.57 -4.38
N ASP A 133 -8.93 -9.67 -3.70
CA ASP A 133 -9.88 -8.73 -4.29
C ASP A 133 -9.52 -7.30 -3.86
N ASN A 134 -10.17 -6.28 -4.44
CA ASN A 134 -9.88 -4.88 -4.10
C ASN A 134 -9.98 -4.55 -2.60
N ASN A 135 -10.90 -5.20 -1.88
CA ASN A 135 -11.21 -4.90 -0.48
C ASN A 135 -11.05 -6.11 0.46
N THR A 136 -10.61 -7.26 -0.04
CA THR A 136 -10.49 -8.48 0.76
C THR A 136 -9.28 -9.31 0.34
N ASP A 137 -8.56 -9.88 1.31
CA ASP A 137 -7.58 -10.95 1.10
C ASP A 137 -7.93 -12.16 1.96
N LEU A 138 -7.74 -13.34 1.38
CA LEU A 138 -7.91 -14.62 2.06
C LEU A 138 -6.57 -15.36 2.10
N VAL A 139 -6.09 -15.65 3.30
CA VAL A 139 -4.83 -16.35 3.53
C VAL A 139 -5.09 -17.57 4.42
N ARG A 140 -4.62 -18.75 4.00
CA ARG A 140 -4.61 -19.94 4.85
C ARG A 140 -3.35 -19.96 5.70
N ILE A 141 -3.54 -19.92 7.01
CA ILE A 141 -2.46 -20.01 8.00
C ILE A 141 -2.38 -21.45 8.52
N PRO A 142 -1.23 -22.13 8.39
CA PRO A 142 -1.03 -23.45 8.96
C PRO A 142 -0.88 -23.38 10.49
N GLU A 143 -0.90 -24.54 11.13
CA GLU A 143 -0.50 -24.64 12.54
C GLU A 143 0.94 -24.15 12.73
N HIS A 144 1.16 -23.39 13.79
CA HIS A 144 2.44 -22.78 14.09
C HIS A 144 2.55 -22.48 15.59
N ASN A 145 3.78 -22.41 16.10
CA ASN A 145 4.07 -22.31 17.54
C ASN A 145 4.60 -20.95 17.97
N ASP A 146 4.97 -20.09 17.02
CA ASP A 146 5.49 -18.75 17.28
C ASP A 146 4.49 -17.68 16.81
N THR A 147 4.74 -16.40 17.08
CA THR A 147 3.93 -15.34 16.49
C THR A 147 4.32 -15.15 15.02
N THR A 148 3.33 -15.16 14.12
CA THR A 148 3.53 -14.89 12.69
C THR A 148 3.14 -13.46 12.36
N ILE A 149 4.02 -12.73 11.68
CA ILE A 149 3.74 -11.39 11.16
C ILE A 149 3.47 -11.51 9.66
N LEU A 150 2.32 -11.02 9.23
CA LEU A 150 1.97 -10.85 7.82
C LEU A 150 1.98 -9.36 7.48
N ILE A 151 2.78 -8.98 6.48
CA ILE A 151 2.78 -7.63 5.90
C ILE A 151 2.19 -7.72 4.51
N PHE A 152 1.03 -7.10 4.31
CA PHE A 152 0.35 -7.08 3.02
C PHE A 152 0.91 -5.93 2.18
N PRO A 153 1.07 -6.10 0.85
CA PRO A 153 1.46 -5.03 -0.07
C PRO A 153 0.31 -4.04 -0.32
N ARG A 154 -0.37 -3.62 0.75
CA ARG A 154 -1.48 -2.66 0.76
C ARG A 154 -1.14 -1.49 1.64
N LEU A 155 -1.57 -0.30 1.24
CA LEU A 155 -1.45 0.85 2.13
C LEU A 155 -2.28 0.69 3.38
N TRP A 156 -1.66 1.09 4.48
CA TRP A 156 -2.33 1.26 5.76
C TRP A 156 -3.27 2.47 5.76
N TRP A 157 -4.53 2.23 6.13
CA TRP A 157 -5.55 3.25 6.36
C TRP A 157 -6.55 2.82 7.44
N TYR A 158 -7.37 3.74 7.92
CA TYR A 158 -8.44 3.39 8.86
C TYR A 158 -9.56 2.63 8.14
N GLY A 159 -9.99 1.49 8.71
CA GLY A 159 -11.07 0.68 8.16
C GLY A 159 -10.69 -0.75 7.79
N TYR A 160 -9.45 -1.16 8.01
CA TYR A 160 -9.09 -2.57 7.93
C TYR A 160 -9.56 -3.35 9.17
N SER A 161 -10.00 -4.58 8.92
CA SER A 161 -10.29 -5.60 9.93
C SER A 161 -9.66 -6.91 9.50
N ALA A 162 -9.09 -7.65 10.45
CA ALA A 162 -8.62 -9.01 10.22
C ALA A 162 -9.32 -9.96 11.18
N ASP A 163 -9.73 -11.11 10.68
CA ASP A 163 -10.25 -12.19 11.51
C ASP A 163 -9.68 -13.54 11.05
N ILE A 164 -9.58 -14.47 11.99
CA ILE A 164 -9.25 -15.86 11.71
C ILE A 164 -10.25 -16.76 12.41
N ASN A 165 -11.02 -17.51 11.62
CA ASN A 165 -12.13 -18.34 12.11
C ASN A 165 -13.07 -17.57 13.09
N GLY A 166 -13.33 -16.29 12.84
CA GLY A 166 -14.18 -15.44 13.68
C GLY A 166 -13.48 -14.76 14.88
N TYR A 167 -12.20 -15.04 15.13
CA TYR A 167 -11.40 -14.31 16.11
C TYR A 167 -10.78 -13.06 15.48
N SER A 168 -11.18 -11.89 15.96
CA SER A 168 -10.66 -10.61 15.47
C SER A 168 -9.21 -10.40 15.89
N LEU A 169 -8.38 -10.00 14.95
CA LEU A 169 -6.97 -9.68 15.13
C LEU A 169 -6.73 -8.18 14.95
N PRO A 170 -5.81 -7.59 15.73
CA PRO A 170 -5.42 -6.20 15.52
C PRO A 170 -4.73 -6.05 14.17
N VAL A 171 -5.19 -5.07 13.39
CA VAL A 171 -4.52 -4.62 12.18
C VAL A 171 -3.81 -3.31 12.50
N VAL A 172 -2.54 -3.23 12.15
CA VAL A 172 -1.69 -2.07 12.43
C VAL A 172 -0.90 -1.67 11.19
N ALA A 173 -0.27 -0.49 11.26
CA ALA A 173 0.73 -0.12 10.28
C ALA A 173 2.01 -0.94 10.52
N ASP A 174 2.73 -1.27 9.46
CA ASP A 174 4.09 -1.80 9.55
C ASP A 174 5.07 -0.77 10.17
N ASN A 175 6.33 -1.17 10.33
CA ASN A 175 7.36 -0.29 10.90
C ASN A 175 7.59 1.00 10.10
N SER A 176 7.37 1.00 8.77
CA SER A 176 7.42 2.22 7.96
C SER A 176 6.19 3.11 8.12
N GLY A 177 5.11 2.56 8.69
CA GLY A 177 3.81 3.21 8.81
C GLY A 177 2.97 3.15 7.53
N SER A 178 3.51 2.63 6.44
CA SER A 178 2.89 2.73 5.12
C SER A 178 2.07 1.50 4.75
N LEU A 179 2.39 0.30 5.24
CA LEU A 179 1.77 -0.96 4.85
C LEU A 179 0.91 -1.58 5.94
N VAL A 180 -0.05 -2.41 5.53
CA VAL A 180 -0.94 -3.16 6.44
C VAL A 180 -0.18 -4.33 7.05
N GLN A 181 -0.18 -4.42 8.38
CA GLN A 181 0.42 -5.52 9.14
C GLN A 181 -0.63 -6.20 10.03
N VAL A 182 -0.59 -7.53 10.07
CA VAL A 182 -1.35 -8.37 11.01
C VAL A 182 -0.39 -9.31 11.72
N SER A 183 -0.54 -9.46 13.04
CA SER A 183 0.20 -10.45 13.82
C SER A 183 -0.75 -11.57 14.25
N VAL A 184 -0.46 -12.79 13.82
CA VAL A 184 -1.18 -13.99 14.19
C VAL A 184 -0.46 -14.63 15.39
N PRO A 185 -1.12 -14.77 16.55
CA PRO A 185 -0.51 -15.38 17.72
C PRO A 185 -0.31 -16.89 17.54
N PRO A 186 0.57 -17.51 18.35
CA PRO A 186 0.78 -18.96 18.35
C PRO A 186 -0.52 -19.76 18.42
N HIS A 187 -0.53 -20.92 17.78
CA HIS A 187 -1.63 -21.89 17.74
C HIS A 187 -2.91 -21.43 17.03
N LEU A 188 -3.01 -20.17 16.62
CA LEU A 188 -4.17 -19.65 15.90
C LEU A 188 -4.01 -19.89 14.40
N HIS A 189 -4.74 -20.85 13.85
CA HIS A 189 -4.59 -21.31 12.47
C HIS A 189 -5.94 -21.35 11.75
N GLY A 190 -5.93 -21.50 10.43
CA GLY A 190 -7.14 -21.55 9.60
C GLY A 190 -7.21 -20.44 8.57
N MET A 191 -8.42 -19.89 8.35
CA MET A 191 -8.64 -18.89 7.31
C MET A 191 -8.56 -17.48 7.88
N LEU A 192 -7.48 -16.77 7.54
CA LEU A 192 -7.35 -15.35 7.81
C LEU A 192 -8.04 -14.56 6.69
N THR A 193 -9.03 -13.77 7.09
CA THR A 193 -9.71 -12.80 6.22
C THR A 193 -9.24 -11.41 6.60
N LEU A 194 -8.56 -10.72 5.69
CA LEU A 194 -8.30 -9.28 5.80
C LEU A 194 -9.35 -8.56 4.96
N SER A 195 -10.09 -7.63 5.53
CA SER A 195 -11.09 -6.84 4.82
C SER A 195 -10.87 -5.34 5.02
N TYR A 196 -11.23 -4.53 4.03
CA TYR A 196 -11.21 -3.08 4.09
C TYR A 196 -12.61 -2.51 3.84
N PHE A 197 -13.06 -1.66 4.75
CA PHE A 197 -14.24 -0.83 4.54
C PHE A 197 -13.98 0.59 5.06
N PRO A 198 -14.06 1.63 4.23
CA PRO A 198 -13.74 2.99 4.67
C PRO A 198 -14.64 3.42 5.84
N VAL A 199 -14.04 3.86 6.94
CA VAL A 199 -14.81 4.29 8.13
C VAL A 199 -15.77 5.44 7.80
N THR A 200 -15.38 6.31 6.86
CA THR A 200 -16.19 7.45 6.41
C THR A 200 -17.48 7.04 5.70
N TRP A 201 -17.49 5.87 5.05
CA TRP A 201 -18.67 5.38 4.32
C TRP A 201 -19.84 5.08 5.24
N ARG A 202 -19.57 4.77 6.52
CA ARG A 202 -20.61 4.63 7.54
C ARG A 202 -21.46 5.88 7.69
N TYR A 203 -20.90 7.07 7.43
CA TYR A 203 -21.58 8.35 7.59
C TYR A 203 -22.17 8.91 6.28
N LEU A 204 -21.66 8.45 5.14
CA LEU A 204 -22.09 8.90 3.81
C LEU A 204 -23.56 8.57 3.52
N TRP A 205 -24.10 7.49 4.08
CA TRP A 205 -25.49 7.09 3.86
C TRP A 205 -26.52 8.13 4.29
N PHE A 206 -26.19 9.00 5.24
CA PHE A 206 -27.12 10.02 5.75
C PHE A 206 -27.06 11.34 4.98
N LEU A 207 -25.97 11.61 4.25
CA LEU A 207 -25.78 12.88 3.53
C LEU A 207 -26.83 13.12 2.44
N PRO A 208 -27.21 12.13 1.59
CA PRO A 208 -28.28 12.30 0.61
C PRO A 208 -29.63 12.61 1.26
N MET A 209 -29.94 11.95 2.39
CA MET A 209 -31.18 12.18 3.13
C MET A 209 -31.24 13.59 3.70
N LEU A 210 -30.15 14.07 4.29
CA LEU A 210 -30.06 15.45 4.78
C LEU A 210 -30.15 16.47 3.63
N ALA A 211 -29.53 16.20 2.49
CA ALA A 211 -29.65 17.05 1.30
C ALA A 211 -31.09 17.11 0.78
N LEU A 212 -31.80 15.99 0.75
CA LEU A 212 -33.22 15.94 0.36
C LEU A 212 -34.12 16.72 1.33
N ILE A 213 -33.90 16.59 2.65
CA ILE A 213 -34.63 17.37 3.66
C ILE A 213 -34.34 18.88 3.49
N GLY A 214 -33.07 19.23 3.28
CA GLY A 214 -32.64 20.60 2.99
C GLY A 214 -33.33 21.16 1.74
N LEU A 215 -33.40 20.39 0.65
CA LEU A 215 -34.09 20.81 -0.57
C LEU A 215 -35.60 20.97 -0.35
N MET A 216 -36.24 20.03 0.34
CA MET A 216 -37.68 20.08 0.64
C MET A 216 -38.05 21.30 1.49
N THR A 217 -37.25 21.62 2.51
CA THR A 217 -37.46 22.83 3.34
C THR A 217 -37.29 24.12 2.54
N LEU A 218 -36.28 24.18 1.66
CA LEU A 218 -36.07 25.31 0.75
C LEU A 218 -37.25 25.52 -0.19
N LEU A 219 -37.73 24.43 -0.83
CA LEU A 219 -38.90 24.46 -1.71
C LEU A 219 -40.18 24.87 -0.98
N PHE A 220 -40.38 24.41 0.26
CA PHE A 220 -41.54 24.77 1.06
C PHE A 220 -41.54 26.26 1.45
N ASN A 221 -40.39 26.79 1.88
CA ASN A 221 -40.25 28.21 2.20
C ASN A 221 -40.47 29.10 0.97
N ASN A 222 -39.92 28.72 -0.19
CA ASN A 222 -40.07 29.48 -1.43
C ASN A 222 -41.55 29.49 -1.91
N ARG A 223 -42.25 28.36 -1.79
CA ARG A 223 -43.71 28.29 -2.04
C ARG A 223 -44.54 29.16 -1.10
N ARG A 224 -44.14 29.27 0.18
CA ARG A 224 -44.82 30.16 1.14
C ARG A 224 -44.65 31.63 0.78
N GLN A 225 -43.44 32.04 0.37
CA GLN A 225 -43.20 33.42 -0.04
C GLN A 225 -43.94 33.79 -1.33
N ASN A 226 -43.99 32.89 -2.32
CA ASN A 226 -44.74 33.12 -3.56
C ASN A 226 -46.28 33.11 -3.40
N LYS A 227 -46.83 32.66 -2.25
CA LYS A 227 -48.28 32.73 -1.96
C LYS A 227 -48.68 34.01 -1.19
N LEU A 228 -47.71 34.82 -0.75
CA LEU A 228 -47.91 36.05 0.02
C LEU A 228 -47.71 37.32 -0.83
N VAL A 229 -47.62 37.17 -2.15
CA VAL A 229 -47.58 38.25 -3.15
C VAL A 229 -48.88 38.22 -3.95
#